data_AF-A0AAD1S7Y7-F1
#
_entry.id   AF-A0AAD1S7Y7-F1
#
_cell.length_a   1.000
_cell.length_b   1.000
_cell.length_c   1.000
_cell.angle_alpha   90.00
_cell.angle_beta   90.00
_cell.angle_gamma   90.00
#
_symmetry.space_group_name_H-M   'P 1'
#
loop_
_entity.id
_entity.type
_entity.pdbx_description
1 polymer ?
#
loop_
_entity_poly.entity_id
_entity_poly.type
_entity_poly.pdbx_seq_one_letter_code
_entity_poly.pdbx_strand_id
1 'polypeptide(L)'
;MGVPDVSRYYHAAIVGTLVQMHHHKNSLAWNQIETVHTEGLPLHTLAWMPVGKRPHHKTICPTTTTTLKVWDKLVKKQQSRMRISTAFQLQALTILIPGFEYKIWHSHGVFCLSQVLDNGHMIDYDTLRNKYNLPPTTFFPYLQLKS
;
A
#
# COMPACT_ATOMS: atom_id res chain seq x y z
N MET A 1 21.31 25.16 23.34
CA MET A 1 20.97 23.74 23.06
C MET A 1 19.46 23.67 22.89
N GLY A 2 18.96 23.65 21.66
CA GLY A 2 17.52 23.55 21.41
C GLY A 2 17.04 22.14 21.73
N VAL A 3 16.03 22.02 22.60
CA VAL A 3 15.46 20.71 22.97
C VAL A 3 14.96 20.02 21.70
N PRO A 4 15.33 18.75 21.46
CA PRO A 4 14.84 18.01 20.30
C PRO A 4 13.31 17.92 20.33
N ASP A 5 12.66 18.20 19.20
CA ASP A 5 11.21 18.12 19.08
C ASP A 5 10.75 16.66 19.17
N VAL A 6 10.29 16.26 20.35
CA VAL A 6 9.82 14.90 20.67
C VAL A 6 8.72 14.44 19.72
N SER A 7 7.91 15.35 19.19
CA SER A 7 6.86 15.02 18.21
C SER A 7 7.45 14.46 16.93
N ARG A 8 8.61 14.95 16.48
CA ARG A 8 9.28 14.45 15.26
C ARG A 8 9.82 13.05 15.46
N TYR A 9 10.40 12.75 16.62
CA TYR A 9 10.86 11.40 16.95
C TYR A 9 9.71 10.42 17.04
N TYR A 10 8.59 10.82 17.64
CA TYR A 10 7.38 10.01 17.68
C TYR A 10 6.86 9.70 16.26
N HIS A 11 6.78 10.71 15.39
CA HIS A 11 6.38 10.48 13.99
C HIS A 11 7.37 9.60 13.23
N ALA A 12 8.66 9.80 13.40
CA ALA A 12 9.70 8.97 12.78
C ALA A 12 9.61 7.50 13.23
N ALA A 13 9.36 7.25 14.53
CA ALA A 13 9.18 5.92 15.06
C ALA A 13 7.96 5.22 14.42
N ILE A 14 6.82 5.92 14.34
CA ILE A 14 5.59 5.39 13.71
C ILE A 14 5.78 5.12 12.22
N VAL A 15 6.43 6.02 11.48
CA VAL A 15 6.75 5.80 10.06
C VAL A 15 7.72 4.62 9.91
N GLY A 16 8.69 4.48 10.81
CA GLY A 16 9.59 3.32 10.86
C GLY A 16 8.83 2.01 11.06
N THR A 17 7.86 1.97 11.98
CA THR A 17 6.96 0.83 12.15
C THR A 17 6.19 0.53 10.87
N LEU A 18 5.63 1.56 10.21
CA LEU A 18 4.90 1.40 8.96
C LEU A 18 5.79 0.85 7.83
N VAL A 19 7.05 1.28 7.72
CA VAL A 19 8.03 0.72 6.77
C VAL A 19 8.31 -0.75 7.08
N GLN A 20 8.44 -1.11 8.37
CA GLN A 20 8.63 -2.51 8.77
C GLN A 20 7.42 -3.38 8.44
N MET A 21 6.18 -2.85 8.51
CA MET A 21 4.99 -3.57 8.05
C MET A 21 5.05 -3.92 6.56
N HIS A 22 5.70 -3.07 5.74
CA HIS A 22 5.83 -3.26 4.29
C HIS A 22 6.98 -4.19 3.87
N HIS A 23 7.89 -4.53 4.79
CA HIS A 23 9.04 -5.36 4.47
C HIS A 23 8.66 -6.85 4.41
N HIS A 24 8.54 -7.40 3.20
CA HIS A 24 8.26 -8.83 2.97
C HIS A 24 9.41 -9.77 3.33
N LYS A 25 10.67 -9.31 3.23
CA LYS A 25 11.86 -10.19 3.27
C LYS A 25 12.35 -10.53 4.68
N ASN A 26 11.93 -9.76 5.69
CA ASN A 26 12.27 -9.94 7.10
C ASN A 26 11.02 -9.69 7.94
N SER A 27 9.99 -10.54 7.81
CA SER A 27 8.78 -10.37 8.61
C SER A 27 9.15 -10.51 10.08
N LEU A 28 9.20 -9.39 10.80
CA LEU A 28 9.37 -9.39 12.24
C LEU A 28 8.29 -10.27 12.86
N ALA A 29 8.61 -11.02 13.91
CA ALA A 29 7.66 -11.97 14.51
C ALA A 29 6.31 -11.33 14.86
N TRP A 30 6.33 -10.06 15.29
CA TRP A 30 5.12 -9.30 15.57
C TRP A 30 4.26 -9.04 14.32
N ASN A 31 4.83 -8.81 13.13
CA ASN A 31 4.07 -8.66 11.88
C ASN A 31 3.26 -9.93 11.57
N GLN A 32 3.83 -11.11 11.82
CA GLN A 32 3.14 -12.38 11.59
C GLN A 32 1.94 -12.53 12.53
N ILE A 33 2.13 -12.19 13.81
CA ILE A 33 1.06 -12.22 14.83
C ILE A 33 -0.06 -11.24 14.46
N GLU A 34 0.28 -10.01 14.05
CA GLU A 34 -0.72 -9.01 13.68
C GLU A 34 -1.43 -9.35 12.35
N THR A 35 -0.79 -10.08 11.44
CA THR A 35 -1.42 -10.49 10.17
C THR A 35 -2.53 -11.53 10.36
N VAL A 36 -2.51 -12.32 11.44
CA VAL A 36 -3.62 -13.23 11.80
C VAL A 36 -4.91 -12.45 12.09
N HIS A 37 -4.76 -11.19 12.52
CA HIS A 37 -5.83 -10.34 13.00
C HIS A 37 -6.42 -9.42 11.91
N THR A 38 -5.92 -9.51 10.67
CA THR A 38 -6.33 -8.63 9.55
C THR A 38 -7.30 -9.28 8.56
N GLU A 39 -8.01 -10.33 8.98
CA GLU A 39 -9.07 -11.00 8.17
C GLU A 39 -8.58 -11.44 6.77
N GLY A 40 -7.32 -11.88 6.67
CA GLY A 40 -6.72 -12.33 5.41
C GLY A 40 -6.16 -11.21 4.52
N LEU A 41 -6.23 -9.95 4.94
CA LEU A 41 -5.56 -8.84 4.26
C LEU A 41 -4.11 -8.71 4.74
N PRO A 42 -3.12 -8.52 3.84
CA PRO A 42 -1.76 -8.29 4.28
C PRO A 42 -1.63 -6.95 5.01
N LEU A 43 -0.91 -6.94 6.14
CA LEU A 43 -0.78 -5.77 7.02
C LEU A 43 -0.36 -4.49 6.28
N HIS A 44 0.56 -4.64 5.32
CA HIS A 44 1.09 -3.53 4.52
C HIS A 44 0.05 -2.86 3.61
N THR A 45 -1.05 -3.55 3.27
CA THR A 45 -2.11 -2.98 2.42
C THR A 45 -2.96 -1.97 3.19
N LEU A 46 -3.05 -2.09 4.51
CA LEU A 46 -3.97 -1.31 5.35
C LEU A 46 -3.71 0.20 5.28
N ALA A 47 -2.43 0.61 5.19
CA ALA A 47 -2.03 2.01 5.10
C ALA A 47 -2.55 2.72 3.83
N TRP A 48 -2.82 1.94 2.78
CA TRP A 48 -3.27 2.43 1.48
C TRP A 48 -4.79 2.36 1.31
N MET A 49 -5.48 1.66 2.21
CA MET A 49 -6.93 1.52 2.17
C MET A 49 -7.62 2.78 2.73
N PRO A 50 -8.80 3.16 2.18
CA PRO A 50 -9.65 4.18 2.79
C PRO A 50 -10.04 3.79 4.22
N VAL A 51 -10.04 4.76 5.14
CA VAL A 51 -10.36 4.53 6.57
C VAL A 51 -11.66 3.74 6.76
N GLY A 52 -12.69 4.04 5.98
CA GLY A 52 -14.00 3.36 6.07
C GLY A 52 -14.06 1.95 5.47
N LYS A 53 -13.01 1.51 4.76
CA LYS A 53 -12.94 0.17 4.14
C LYS A 53 -11.92 -0.75 4.83
N ARG A 54 -11.23 -0.27 5.87
CA ARG A 54 -10.31 -1.09 6.67
C ARG A 54 -11.10 -2.06 7.58
N PRO A 55 -10.51 -3.21 7.95
CA PRO A 55 -11.11 -4.10 8.93
C PRO A 55 -11.44 -3.35 10.23
N HIS A 56 -12.46 -3.82 10.94
CA HIS A 56 -12.92 -3.13 12.13
C HIS A 56 -11.81 -3.04 13.20
N HIS A 57 -11.81 -1.95 13.96
CA HIS A 57 -10.85 -1.74 15.06
C HIS A 57 -10.85 -2.85 16.12
N LYS A 58 -11.88 -3.69 16.16
CA LYS A 58 -11.98 -4.83 17.07
C LYS A 58 -11.19 -6.05 16.58
N THR A 59 -10.94 -6.15 15.28
CA THR A 59 -10.17 -7.26 14.71
C THR A 59 -8.70 -6.92 14.63
N ILE A 60 -8.34 -5.67 14.33
CA ILE A 60 -6.94 -5.22 14.20
C ILE A 60 -6.28 -4.95 15.57
N CYS A 61 -5.00 -5.32 15.72
CA CYS A 61 -4.22 -5.05 16.92
C CYS A 61 -4.09 -3.54 17.24
N PRO A 62 -3.97 -3.16 18.53
CA PRO A 62 -3.85 -1.75 18.95
C PRO A 62 -2.65 -1.01 18.35
N THR A 63 -1.52 -1.71 18.16
CA THR A 63 -0.29 -1.17 17.56
C THR A 63 -0.53 -0.75 16.11
N THR A 64 -1.08 -1.65 15.28
CA THR A 64 -1.49 -1.31 13.90
C THR A 64 -2.53 -0.20 13.89
N THR A 65 -3.54 -0.25 14.75
CA THR A 65 -4.57 0.80 14.82
C THR A 65 -3.99 2.17 15.11
N THR A 66 -3.04 2.25 16.05
CA THR A 66 -2.38 3.51 16.42
C THR A 66 -1.50 4.02 15.29
N THR A 67 -0.70 3.13 14.71
CA THR A 67 0.16 3.42 13.55
C THR A 67 -0.65 3.98 12.38
N LEU A 68 -1.77 3.34 12.04
CA LEU A 68 -2.66 3.77 10.96
C LEU A 68 -3.33 5.12 11.26
N LYS A 69 -3.79 5.35 12.50
CA LYS A 69 -4.39 6.65 12.89
C LYS A 69 -3.39 7.80 12.75
N VAL A 70 -2.14 7.59 13.16
CA VAL A 70 -1.09 8.60 13.03
C VAL A 70 -0.72 8.80 11.56
N TRP A 71 -0.62 7.71 10.78
CA TRP A 71 -0.43 7.77 9.34
C TRP A 71 -1.53 8.62 8.66
N ASP A 72 -2.80 8.36 8.96
CA ASP A 72 -3.92 9.13 8.38
C ASP A 72 -3.83 10.63 8.71
N LYS A 73 -3.40 10.97 9.93
CA LYS A 73 -3.17 12.38 10.33
C LYS A 73 -2.02 13.00 9.54
N LEU A 74 -0.92 12.27 9.34
CA LEU A 74 0.24 12.73 8.58
C LEU A 74 -0.12 12.93 7.10
N VAL A 75 -0.82 11.96 6.50
CA VAL A 75 -1.32 12.03 5.13
C VAL A 75 -2.24 13.25 4.97
N LYS A 76 -3.23 13.44 5.84
CA LYS A 76 -4.13 14.62 5.80
C LYS A 76 -3.36 15.94 5.88
N LYS A 77 -2.34 16.03 6.75
CA LYS A 77 -1.50 17.23 6.86
C LYS A 77 -0.65 17.48 5.61
N GLN A 78 -0.37 16.44 4.82
CA GLN A 78 0.47 16.49 3.62
C GLN A 78 -0.32 16.37 2.30
N GLN A 79 -1.67 16.34 2.32
CA GLN A 79 -2.51 16.08 1.15
C GLN A 79 -2.28 17.06 -0.03
N SER A 80 -1.73 18.25 0.20
CA SER A 80 -1.35 19.19 -0.88
C SER A 80 -0.03 18.84 -1.59
N ARG A 81 0.74 17.86 -1.09
CA ARG A 81 2.07 17.48 -1.61
C ARG A 81 2.28 15.98 -1.80
N MET A 82 1.36 15.13 -1.34
CA MET A 82 1.46 13.68 -1.53
C MET A 82 1.12 13.29 -2.96
N ARG A 83 2.15 13.04 -3.76
CA ARG A 83 2.03 12.21 -4.97
C ARG A 83 1.69 10.78 -4.55
N ILE A 84 0.89 10.09 -5.36
CA ILE A 84 0.63 8.65 -5.17
C ILE A 84 1.99 7.96 -5.07
N SER A 85 2.23 7.30 -3.93
CA SER A 85 3.49 6.60 -3.72
C SER A 85 3.64 5.52 -4.79
N THR A 86 4.80 5.43 -5.40
CA THR A 86 5.12 4.33 -6.32
C THR A 86 5.09 2.99 -5.57
N ALA A 87 5.23 2.98 -4.24
CA ALA A 87 5.06 1.78 -3.41
C ALA A 87 3.59 1.38 -3.15
N PHE A 88 2.62 2.08 -3.74
CA PHE A 88 1.20 1.73 -3.60
C PHE A 88 0.92 0.34 -4.15
N GLN A 89 0.29 -0.51 -3.34
CA GLN A 89 0.01 -1.91 -3.68
C GLN A 89 -1.23 -2.03 -4.54
N LEU A 90 -1.13 -2.72 -5.67
CA LEU A 90 -2.25 -2.95 -6.59
C LEU A 90 -3.39 -3.74 -5.93
N GLN A 91 -3.10 -4.55 -4.90
CA GLN A 91 -4.15 -5.22 -4.13
C GLN A 91 -5.15 -4.23 -3.52
N ALA A 92 -4.68 -3.08 -3.05
CA ALA A 92 -5.55 -2.06 -2.47
C ALA A 92 -6.48 -1.44 -3.52
N LEU A 93 -6.14 -1.53 -4.81
CA LEU A 93 -7.00 -1.06 -5.90
C LEU A 93 -8.23 -1.93 -6.11
N THR A 94 -8.21 -3.21 -5.72
CA THR A 94 -9.41 -4.07 -5.79
C THR A 94 -10.58 -3.51 -4.98
N ILE A 95 -10.24 -2.68 -3.98
CA ILE A 95 -11.17 -2.04 -3.06
C ILE A 95 -11.62 -0.67 -3.61
N LEU A 96 -10.81 -0.02 -4.44
CA LEU A 96 -11.10 1.29 -5.04
C LEU A 96 -11.78 1.17 -6.40
N ILE A 97 -11.38 0.20 -7.21
CA ILE A 97 -11.83 -0.06 -8.57
C ILE A 97 -12.60 -1.38 -8.57
N PRO A 98 -13.95 -1.34 -8.64
CA PRO A 98 -14.75 -2.56 -8.69
C PRO A 98 -14.43 -3.36 -9.95
N GLY A 99 -14.16 -4.66 -9.79
CA GLY A 99 -13.82 -5.57 -10.89
C GLY A 99 -12.35 -5.61 -11.30
N PHE A 100 -11.45 -4.95 -10.56
CA PHE A 100 -10.02 -5.01 -10.86
C PHE A 100 -9.45 -6.42 -10.61
N GLU A 101 -8.99 -7.09 -11.68
CA GLU A 101 -8.49 -8.47 -11.65
C GLU A 101 -7.04 -8.57 -11.13
N TYR A 102 -6.82 -8.14 -9.90
CA TYR A 102 -5.50 -8.17 -9.25
C TYR A 102 -4.83 -9.55 -9.26
N LYS A 103 -5.61 -10.64 -9.17
CA LYS A 103 -5.07 -12.01 -9.11
C LYS A 103 -4.21 -12.35 -10.34
N ILE A 104 -4.60 -11.88 -11.53
CA ILE A 104 -3.86 -12.10 -12.77
C ILE A 104 -2.56 -11.29 -12.76
N TRP A 105 -2.63 -10.04 -12.32
CA TRP A 105 -1.45 -9.17 -12.25
C TRP A 105 -0.42 -9.70 -11.25
N HIS A 106 -0.90 -10.13 -10.08
CA HIS A 106 -0.10 -10.73 -9.02
C HIS A 106 0.61 -12.01 -9.47
N SER A 107 -0.10 -12.90 -10.18
CA SER A 107 0.50 -14.17 -10.67
C SER A 107 1.63 -13.95 -11.69
N HIS A 108 1.63 -12.79 -12.35
CA HIS A 108 2.65 -12.39 -13.32
C HIS A 108 3.72 -11.47 -12.71
N GLY A 109 3.73 -11.29 -11.38
CA GLY A 109 4.79 -10.57 -10.67
C GLY A 109 4.58 -9.06 -10.56
N VAL A 110 3.36 -8.57 -10.83
CA VAL A 110 2.99 -7.16 -10.68
C VAL A 110 2.21 -6.96 -9.37
N PHE A 111 2.86 -6.33 -8.41
CA PHE A 111 2.38 -6.13 -7.04
C PHE A 111 2.09 -4.67 -6.73
N CYS A 112 2.87 -3.73 -7.27
CA CYS A 112 2.80 -2.31 -6.90
C CYS A 112 2.85 -1.36 -8.10
N LEU A 113 2.37 -0.12 -7.91
CA LEU A 113 2.31 0.90 -8.95
C LEU A 113 3.69 1.24 -9.53
N SER A 114 4.78 1.13 -8.76
CA SER A 114 6.16 1.35 -9.24
C SER A 114 6.57 0.43 -10.38
N GLN A 115 5.90 -0.72 -10.53
CA GLN A 115 6.18 -1.66 -11.61
C GLN A 115 5.41 -1.34 -12.89
N VAL A 116 4.36 -0.50 -12.76
CA VAL A 116 3.49 -0.04 -13.85
C VAL A 116 3.81 1.42 -14.25
N LEU A 117 4.53 2.14 -13.39
CA LEU A 117 4.96 3.51 -13.60
C LEU A 117 6.47 3.57 -13.87
N ASP A 118 6.87 4.26 -14.92
CA ASP A 118 8.25 4.66 -15.18
C ASP A 118 8.38 6.19 -15.05
N ASN A 119 9.25 6.64 -14.15
CA ASN A 119 9.43 8.06 -13.81
C ASN A 119 8.13 8.84 -13.50
N GLY A 120 7.13 8.16 -12.94
CA GLY A 120 5.82 8.74 -12.61
C GLY A 120 4.85 8.81 -13.79
N HIS A 121 5.22 8.31 -14.96
CA HIS A 121 4.35 8.11 -16.11
C HIS A 121 3.97 6.64 -16.25
N MET A 122 2.77 6.36 -16.73
CA MET A 122 2.34 4.98 -16.95
C MET A 122 3.06 4.37 -18.13
N ILE A 123 3.65 3.19 -17.93
CA ILE A 123 4.34 2.42 -18.98
C ILE A 123 3.31 1.94 -20.00
N ASP A 124 3.65 1.99 -21.29
CA ASP A 124 2.77 1.47 -22.34
C ASP A 124 2.41 0.00 -22.13
N TYR A 125 1.16 -0.35 -22.46
CA TYR A 125 0.64 -1.69 -22.22
C TYR A 125 1.46 -2.76 -22.93
N ASP A 126 1.90 -2.52 -24.16
CA ASP A 126 2.71 -3.49 -24.90
C ASP A 126 4.06 -3.75 -24.21
N THR A 127 4.68 -2.71 -23.66
CA THR A 127 5.92 -2.84 -22.88
C THR A 127 5.68 -3.60 -21.57
N LEU A 128 4.59 -3.29 -20.85
CA LEU A 128 4.21 -3.98 -19.62
C LEU A 128 3.89 -5.46 -19.89
N ARG A 129 3.14 -5.72 -20.97
CA ARG A 129 2.76 -7.05 -21.44
C ARG A 129 3.99 -7.88 -21.78
N ASN A 130 4.93 -7.33 -22.54
CA ASN A 130 6.15 -8.04 -22.90
C ASN A 130 7.04 -8.30 -21.68
N LYS A 131 7.08 -7.38 -20.71
CA LYS A 131 7.91 -7.48 -19.51
C LYS A 131 7.40 -8.52 -18.50
N TYR A 132 6.08 -8.57 -18.28
CA TYR A 132 5.45 -9.44 -17.28
C TYR A 132 4.67 -10.61 -17.90
N ASN A 133 4.72 -10.76 -19.22
CA ASN A 133 3.97 -11.76 -19.99
C ASN A 133 2.47 -11.74 -19.70
N LEU A 134 1.87 -10.55 -19.61
CA LEU A 134 0.47 -10.40 -19.23
C LEU A 134 -0.49 -10.88 -20.33
N PRO A 135 -1.62 -11.53 -19.98
CA PRO A 135 -2.60 -11.93 -20.96
C PRO A 135 -3.36 -10.70 -21.52
N PRO A 136 -3.84 -10.76 -22.78
CA PRO A 136 -4.52 -9.63 -23.42
C PRO A 136 -5.80 -9.20 -22.69
N THR A 137 -6.39 -10.06 -21.85
CA THR A 137 -7.54 -9.74 -20.98
C THR A 137 -7.23 -8.65 -19.96
N THR A 138 -5.96 -8.43 -19.62
CA THR A 138 -5.54 -7.40 -18.65
C THR A 138 -5.50 -5.97 -19.21
N PHE A 139 -5.78 -5.79 -20.50
CA PHE A 139 -5.79 -4.49 -21.14
C PHE A 139 -6.84 -3.54 -20.53
N PHE A 140 -8.02 -4.06 -20.21
CA PHE A 140 -9.08 -3.23 -19.63
C PHE A 140 -8.73 -2.76 -18.20
N PRO A 141 -8.28 -3.63 -17.28
CA PRO A 141 -7.71 -3.19 -16.00
C PRO A 141 -6.57 -2.18 -16.14
N TYR A 142 -5.72 -2.31 -17.15
CA TYR A 142 -4.67 -1.32 -17.44
C TYR A 142 -5.28 0.06 -17.79
N LEU A 143 -6.32 0.11 -18.61
CA LEU A 143 -7.00 1.38 -18.93
C LEU A 143 -7.65 2.01 -17.68
N GLN A 144 -8.20 1.21 -16.77
CA GLN A 144 -8.76 1.69 -15.51
C GLN A 144 -7.70 2.34 -14.59
N LEU A 145 -6.44 1.91 -14.68
CA LEU A 145 -5.32 2.51 -13.95
C LEU A 145 -4.82 3.81 -14.59
N LYS A 146 -5.00 3.96 -15.92
CA LYS A 146 -4.56 5.12 -16.69
C LYS A 146 -5.52 6.31 -16.59
N SER A 147 -6.81 6.03 -16.41
CA SER A 147 -7.88 7.03 -16.27
C SER A 147 -7.82 7.78 -14.95
#